data_AF-A0A382X2T6-F1
#
_entry.id   AF-A0A382X2T6-F1
#
_cell.length_a   1.000
_cell.length_b   1.000
_cell.length_c   1.000
_cell.angle_alpha   90.00
_cell.angle_beta   90.00
_cell.angle_gamma   90.00
#
_symmetry.space_group_name_H-M   'P 1'
#
loop_
_entity.id
_entity.type
_entity.pdbx_description
1 polymer ?
#
loop_
_entity_poly.entity_id
_entity_poly.type
_entity_poly.pdbx_seq_one_letter_code
_entity_poly.pdbx_strand_id
1 'polypeptide(L)'
;PAAILIDDRVYGDATHLHESLHLIQSFVGPANELEAYGLNIISDPRFLLLNFPYFEDVVKTFFIEDFSEILNDFYARPVREQLNVPRETQWFLAPFNEDQLERLMQAIDKMTPLLNEISRLNREYPREIAYLSEQTGNPALLLEIIAANRLLIPDYGVSEEIRRKAFNLFDLQMSKKDNTRLGYKINRKREAFLFIQNQLRIKNPVVHLLLYFEYLKKRFVKPKGRIDLQVAEQEDFNSYTLSKIEGIWKMINYKGLSQIEREAAMQLIEKNS
;
A
#
# COMPACT_ATOMS: atom_id res chain seq x y z
N PRO A 1 -12.78 -18.14 -13.65
CA PRO A 1 -11.74 -17.88 -14.66
C PRO A 1 -12.37 -17.29 -15.93
N ALA A 2 -12.57 -15.97 -15.94
CA ALA A 2 -13.00 -15.22 -17.12
C ALA A 2 -11.76 -14.46 -17.60
N ALA A 3 -11.31 -14.80 -18.80
CA ALA A 3 -10.13 -14.24 -19.44
C ALA A 3 -10.25 -12.72 -19.56
N ILE A 4 -9.29 -11.99 -18.99
CA ILE A 4 -9.08 -10.58 -19.30
C ILE A 4 -8.43 -10.57 -20.68
N LEU A 5 -9.12 -9.97 -21.65
CA LEU A 5 -8.54 -9.62 -22.95
C LEU A 5 -7.50 -8.53 -22.70
N ILE A 6 -6.23 -8.91 -22.71
CA ILE A 6 -5.08 -8.03 -22.54
C ILE A 6 -4.56 -7.70 -23.93
N ASP A 7 -4.51 -6.42 -24.28
CA ASP A 7 -3.91 -5.95 -25.53
C ASP A 7 -2.43 -5.64 -25.29
N ASP A 8 -1.57 -6.54 -25.72
CA ASP A 8 -0.10 -6.46 -25.64
C ASP A 8 0.46 -5.20 -26.31
N ARG A 9 -0.31 -4.55 -27.21
CA ARG A 9 0.11 -3.31 -27.90
C ARG A 9 -0.03 -2.07 -27.03
N VAL A 10 -0.83 -2.13 -25.95
CA VAL A 10 -1.13 -0.98 -25.09
C VAL A 10 -0.26 -0.98 -23.82
N TYR A 11 0.10 -2.15 -23.30
CA TYR A 11 0.70 -2.26 -21.96
C TYR A 11 2.07 -2.99 -21.89
N GLY A 12 2.55 -3.60 -22.98
CA GLY A 12 3.87 -4.24 -23.04
C GLY A 12 4.13 -5.30 -21.95
N ASP A 13 5.40 -5.49 -21.56
CA ASP A 13 5.82 -6.49 -20.55
C ASP A 13 5.34 -6.18 -19.12
N ALA A 14 4.87 -4.96 -18.85
CA ALA A 14 4.38 -4.56 -17.53
C ALA A 14 3.14 -5.36 -17.12
N THR A 15 2.31 -5.77 -18.08
CA THR A 15 1.11 -6.59 -17.80
C THR A 15 1.46 -8.04 -17.50
N HIS A 16 2.44 -8.64 -18.17
CA HIS A 16 2.87 -9.99 -17.83
C HIS A 16 3.51 -10.05 -16.44
N LEU A 17 4.25 -9.01 -16.05
CA LEU A 17 4.78 -8.88 -14.69
C LEU A 17 3.66 -8.64 -13.67
N HIS A 18 2.69 -7.77 -13.97
CA HIS A 18 1.51 -7.50 -13.16
C HIS A 18 0.67 -8.76 -12.91
N GLU A 19 0.29 -9.48 -13.97
CA GLU A 19 -0.46 -10.73 -13.87
C GLU A 19 0.34 -11.82 -13.13
N SER A 20 1.66 -11.89 -13.33
CA SER A 20 2.53 -12.79 -12.55
C SER A 20 2.57 -12.42 -11.06
N LEU A 21 2.53 -11.12 -10.72
CA LEU A 21 2.41 -10.62 -9.34
C LEU A 21 1.02 -10.91 -8.75
N HIS A 22 -0.04 -10.91 -9.57
CA HIS A 22 -1.39 -11.30 -9.19
C HIS A 22 -1.54 -12.82 -9.00
N LEU A 23 -0.84 -13.65 -9.77
CA LEU A 23 -0.81 -15.11 -9.56
C LEU A 23 -0.16 -15.52 -8.23
N ILE A 24 0.68 -14.65 -7.65
CA ILE A 24 1.23 -14.80 -6.29
C ILE A 24 0.48 -13.98 -5.22
N GLN A 25 -0.68 -13.39 -5.52
CA GLN A 25 -1.44 -12.54 -4.57
C GLN A 25 -1.84 -13.27 -3.28
N SER A 26 -2.25 -14.53 -3.40
CA SER A 26 -2.61 -15.36 -2.26
C SER A 26 -1.41 -15.67 -1.35
N PHE A 27 -0.19 -15.32 -1.77
CA PHE A 27 1.07 -15.66 -1.09
C PHE A 27 1.73 -14.53 -0.31
N VAL A 28 1.74 -13.31 -0.82
CA VAL A 28 2.58 -12.22 -0.26
C VAL A 28 1.75 -11.03 0.23
N GLY A 29 0.42 -11.10 0.07
CA GLY A 29 -0.52 -10.16 0.67
C GLY A 29 -0.36 -8.72 0.14
N PRO A 30 -0.58 -7.70 0.98
CA PRO A 30 -0.64 -6.30 0.57
C PRO A 30 0.62 -5.72 -0.08
N ALA A 31 1.81 -6.27 0.23
CA ALA A 31 3.09 -5.75 -0.23
C ALA A 31 3.30 -5.93 -1.75
N ASN A 32 2.84 -7.05 -2.29
CA ASN A 32 2.88 -7.32 -3.72
C ASN A 32 1.81 -6.54 -4.49
N GLU A 33 0.63 -6.36 -3.91
CA GLU A 33 -0.42 -5.53 -4.51
C GLU A 33 0.05 -4.10 -4.67
N LEU A 34 0.71 -3.54 -3.65
CA LEU A 34 1.28 -2.20 -3.73
C LEU A 34 2.33 -2.07 -4.86
N GLU A 35 3.20 -3.07 -5.03
CA GLU A 35 4.18 -3.09 -6.14
C GLU A 35 3.50 -3.22 -7.51
N ALA A 36 2.51 -4.12 -7.63
CA ALA A 36 1.74 -4.33 -8.85
C ALA A 36 0.96 -3.05 -9.24
N TYR A 37 0.33 -2.39 -8.28
CA TYR A 37 -0.35 -1.11 -8.53
C TYR A 37 0.63 0.02 -8.80
N GLY A 38 1.84 -0.03 -8.24
CA GLY A 38 2.94 0.87 -8.58
C GLY A 38 3.30 0.81 -10.07
N LEU A 39 3.37 -0.40 -10.64
CA LEU A 39 3.60 -0.59 -12.08
C LEU A 39 2.45 -0.03 -12.93
N ASN A 40 1.20 -0.20 -12.49
CA ASN A 40 0.03 0.33 -13.20
C ASN A 40 0.05 1.85 -13.28
N ILE A 41 0.36 2.53 -12.17
CA ILE A 41 0.37 4.00 -12.19
C ILE A 41 1.55 4.56 -12.99
N ILE A 42 2.67 3.84 -13.08
CA ILE A 42 3.79 4.20 -13.95
C ILE A 42 3.41 4.05 -15.43
N SER A 43 2.65 3.01 -15.79
CA SER A 43 2.26 2.77 -17.17
C SER A 43 1.17 3.75 -17.63
N ASP A 44 0.22 4.08 -16.75
CA ASP A 44 -0.82 5.06 -17.06
C ASP A 44 -1.28 5.82 -15.79
N PRO A 45 -1.18 7.17 -15.80
CA PRO A 45 -1.54 8.00 -14.65
C PRO A 45 -3.00 7.90 -14.22
N ARG A 46 -3.90 7.46 -15.10
CA ARG A 46 -5.32 7.25 -14.77
C ARG A 46 -5.51 6.16 -13.72
N PHE A 47 -4.60 5.18 -13.63
CA PHE A 47 -4.67 4.16 -12.60
C PHE A 47 -4.44 4.70 -11.19
N LEU A 48 -3.83 5.88 -11.04
CA LEU A 48 -3.67 6.51 -9.73
C LEU A 48 -5.02 6.85 -9.10
N LEU A 49 -6.00 7.19 -9.93
CA LEU A 49 -7.38 7.45 -9.49
C LEU A 49 -8.14 6.16 -9.21
N LEU A 50 -7.83 5.04 -9.88
CA LEU A 50 -8.51 3.75 -9.65
C LEU A 50 -7.95 2.99 -8.44
N ASN A 51 -6.63 3.03 -8.23
CA ASN A 51 -5.94 2.36 -7.12
C ASN A 51 -5.65 3.32 -5.96
N PHE A 52 -6.39 4.42 -5.89
CA PHE A 52 -6.11 5.55 -5.00
C PHE A 52 -5.92 5.17 -3.52
N PRO A 53 -6.60 4.17 -2.91
CA PRO A 53 -6.42 3.90 -1.47
C PRO A 53 -4.97 3.52 -1.10
N TYR A 54 -4.17 3.02 -2.04
CA TYR A 54 -2.76 2.67 -1.84
C TYR A 54 -1.83 3.89 -1.86
N PHE A 55 -2.22 4.96 -2.55
CA PHE A 55 -1.39 6.13 -2.82
C PHE A 55 -1.92 7.41 -2.17
N GLU A 56 -3.19 7.41 -1.74
CA GLU A 56 -3.97 8.57 -1.32
C GLU A 56 -3.23 9.45 -0.34
N ASP A 57 -2.77 8.87 0.78
CA ASP A 57 -2.18 9.63 1.87
C ASP A 57 -0.83 10.25 1.48
N VAL A 58 -0.04 9.56 0.64
CA VAL A 58 1.24 10.09 0.12
C VAL A 58 0.99 11.18 -0.92
N VAL A 59 0.06 10.97 -1.84
CA VAL A 59 -0.29 11.97 -2.87
C VAL A 59 -0.83 13.24 -2.23
N LYS A 60 -1.80 13.12 -1.32
CA LYS A 60 -2.39 14.26 -0.60
C LYS A 60 -1.39 15.04 0.22
N THR A 61 -0.43 14.34 0.83
CA THR A 61 0.51 14.98 1.76
C THR A 61 1.67 15.66 1.04
N PHE A 62 2.17 15.09 -0.06
CA PHE A 62 3.46 15.51 -0.63
C PHE A 62 3.41 16.00 -2.08
N PHE A 63 2.33 15.72 -2.83
CA PHE A 63 2.32 15.97 -4.28
C PHE A 63 1.16 16.85 -4.73
N ILE A 64 -0.06 16.57 -4.27
CA ILE A 64 -1.29 17.23 -4.73
C ILE A 64 -2.21 17.49 -3.53
N GLU A 65 -2.25 18.72 -3.04
CA GLU A 65 -2.99 19.11 -1.83
C GLU A 65 -4.52 18.95 -1.97
N ASP A 66 -5.06 19.34 -3.13
CA ASP A 66 -6.46 19.24 -3.55
C ASP A 66 -6.79 17.88 -4.18
N PHE A 67 -5.98 16.83 -3.99
CA PHE A 67 -6.24 15.52 -4.60
C PHE A 67 -7.58 14.91 -4.20
N SER A 68 -8.08 15.26 -2.99
CA SER A 68 -9.43 14.88 -2.58
C SER A 68 -10.51 15.45 -3.50
N GLU A 69 -10.33 16.68 -3.98
CA GLU A 69 -11.26 17.34 -4.90
C GLU A 69 -11.19 16.68 -6.28
N ILE A 70 -9.99 16.38 -6.78
CA ILE A 70 -9.78 15.63 -8.03
C ILE A 70 -10.51 14.26 -7.97
N LEU A 71 -10.38 13.53 -6.86
CA LEU A 71 -11.08 12.24 -6.68
C LEU A 71 -12.60 12.43 -6.65
N ASN A 72 -13.09 13.42 -5.90
CA ASN A 72 -14.53 13.70 -5.81
C ASN A 72 -15.11 14.05 -7.18
N ASP A 73 -14.45 14.90 -7.95
CA ASP A 73 -14.85 15.28 -9.30
C ASP A 73 -14.84 14.06 -10.24
N PHE A 74 -13.80 13.23 -10.14
CA PHE A 74 -13.67 12.00 -10.93
C PHE A 74 -14.86 11.05 -10.69
N TYR A 75 -15.22 10.81 -9.43
CA TYR A 75 -16.29 9.87 -9.04
C TYR A 75 -17.69 10.46 -9.11
N ALA A 76 -17.83 11.79 -9.17
CA ALA A 76 -19.10 12.47 -9.42
C ALA A 76 -19.56 12.37 -10.90
N ARG A 77 -18.68 11.89 -11.80
CA ARG A 77 -19.01 11.76 -13.22
C ARG A 77 -20.17 10.79 -13.45
N PRO A 78 -21.10 11.15 -14.37
CA PRO A 78 -22.32 10.38 -14.57
C PRO A 78 -22.01 8.99 -15.13
N VAL A 79 -22.68 7.98 -14.59
CA VAL A 79 -22.65 6.60 -15.08
C VAL A 79 -23.99 6.23 -15.68
N ARG A 80 -23.96 5.43 -16.74
CA ARG A 80 -25.16 4.89 -17.37
C ARG A 80 -25.47 3.54 -16.75
N GLU A 81 -26.32 3.54 -15.73
CA GLU A 81 -26.75 2.34 -15.00
C GLU A 81 -27.51 1.33 -15.89
N GLN A 82 -28.02 1.77 -17.05
CA GLN A 82 -28.72 0.88 -17.98
C GLN A 82 -27.76 0.02 -18.82
N LEU A 83 -26.46 0.30 -18.81
CA LEU A 83 -25.46 -0.51 -19.49
C LEU A 83 -25.00 -1.63 -18.57
N ASN A 84 -24.86 -2.86 -19.09
CA ASN A 84 -24.19 -3.97 -18.40
C ASN A 84 -22.66 -3.79 -18.40
N VAL A 85 -22.20 -2.58 -18.06
CA VAL A 85 -20.79 -2.21 -18.02
C VAL A 85 -20.48 -1.68 -16.62
N PRO A 86 -19.47 -2.21 -15.92
CA PRO A 86 -19.08 -1.73 -14.59
C PRO A 86 -18.81 -0.22 -14.55
N ARG A 87 -19.10 0.42 -13.42
CA ARG A 87 -18.92 1.88 -13.25
C ARG A 87 -17.48 2.30 -13.46
N GLU A 88 -16.54 1.50 -12.98
CA GLU A 88 -15.09 1.68 -13.09
C GLU A 88 -14.66 1.75 -14.56
N THR A 89 -15.18 0.85 -15.39
CA THR A 89 -14.95 0.86 -16.83
C THR A 89 -15.53 2.11 -17.48
N GLN A 90 -16.74 2.52 -17.08
CA GLN A 90 -17.38 3.74 -17.60
C GLN A 90 -16.57 5.00 -17.24
N TRP A 91 -16.08 5.12 -16.00
CA TRP A 91 -15.24 6.24 -15.56
C TRP A 91 -13.88 6.27 -16.26
N PHE A 92 -13.29 5.11 -16.53
CA PHE A 92 -12.00 5.01 -17.23
C PHE A 92 -12.08 5.35 -18.72
N LEU A 93 -13.20 5.00 -19.37
CA LEU A 93 -13.42 5.31 -20.78
C LEU A 93 -13.93 6.75 -21.02
N ALA A 94 -14.47 7.40 -19.98
CA ALA A 94 -14.87 8.80 -20.07
C ALA A 94 -13.63 9.71 -20.26
N PRO A 95 -13.74 10.79 -21.07
CA PRO A 95 -12.66 11.76 -21.21
C PRO A 95 -12.18 12.28 -19.84
N PHE A 96 -10.87 12.37 -19.70
CA PHE A 96 -10.22 12.93 -18.52
C PHE A 96 -10.00 14.42 -18.74
N ASN A 97 -10.03 15.19 -17.65
CA ASN A 97 -9.58 16.57 -17.70
C ASN A 97 -8.05 16.58 -17.92
N GLU A 98 -7.60 17.24 -18.99
CA GLU A 98 -6.20 17.24 -19.41
C GLU A 98 -5.28 17.86 -18.36
N ASP A 99 -5.67 18.98 -17.76
CA ASP A 99 -4.90 19.65 -16.70
C ASP A 99 -4.74 18.75 -15.47
N GLN A 100 -5.82 18.07 -15.04
CA GLN A 100 -5.76 17.12 -13.94
C GLN A 100 -4.85 15.94 -14.29
N LEU A 101 -4.94 15.42 -15.52
CA LEU A 101 -4.11 14.31 -15.98
C LEU A 101 -2.62 14.67 -15.96
N GLU A 102 -2.26 15.87 -16.42
CA GLU A 102 -0.88 16.37 -16.40
C GLU A 102 -0.36 16.45 -14.95
N ARG A 103 -1.17 16.97 -14.02
CA ARG A 103 -0.80 17.01 -12.59
C ARG A 103 -0.56 15.62 -12.00
N LEU A 104 -1.37 14.63 -12.37
CA LEU A 104 -1.18 13.24 -11.95
C LEU A 104 0.11 12.65 -12.52
N MET A 105 0.40 12.90 -13.80
CA MET A 105 1.67 12.47 -14.42
C MET A 105 2.88 13.04 -13.67
N GLN A 106 2.88 14.35 -13.39
CA GLN A 106 3.98 14.98 -12.66
C GLN A 106 4.13 14.42 -11.23
N ALA A 107 3.03 14.05 -10.58
CA ALA A 107 3.08 13.40 -9.26
C ALA A 107 3.69 11.99 -9.35
N ILE A 108 3.32 11.21 -10.37
CA ILE A 108 3.86 9.87 -10.61
C ILE A 108 5.36 9.91 -10.94
N ASP A 109 5.80 10.86 -11.76
CA ASP A 109 7.21 11.04 -12.09
C ASP A 109 8.03 11.27 -10.80
N LYS A 110 7.53 12.10 -9.90
CA LYS A 110 8.17 12.35 -8.59
C LYS A 110 8.06 11.17 -7.63
N MET A 111 7.03 10.33 -7.78
CA MET A 111 6.82 9.15 -6.95
C MET A 111 7.60 7.92 -7.44
N THR A 112 7.98 7.87 -8.72
CA THR A 112 8.73 6.75 -9.34
C THR A 112 9.97 6.33 -8.55
N PRO A 113 10.82 7.25 -8.02
CA PRO A 113 11.92 6.87 -7.16
C PRO A 113 11.50 6.16 -5.86
N LEU A 114 10.31 6.47 -5.33
CA LEU A 114 9.75 5.79 -4.16
C LEU A 114 9.25 4.40 -4.54
N LEU A 115 8.60 4.25 -5.69
CA LEU A 115 8.12 2.96 -6.21
C LEU A 115 9.28 2.00 -6.51
N ASN A 116 10.38 2.49 -7.08
CA ASN A 116 11.59 1.69 -7.28
C ASN A 116 12.17 1.19 -5.94
N GLU A 117 12.06 1.99 -4.88
CA GLU A 117 12.50 1.60 -3.55
C GLU A 117 11.58 0.55 -2.92
N ILE A 118 10.27 0.58 -3.20
CA ILE A 118 9.32 -0.47 -2.82
C ILE A 118 9.79 -1.80 -3.39
N SER A 119 10.02 -1.87 -4.71
CA SER A 119 10.50 -3.09 -5.37
C SER A 119 11.82 -3.60 -4.77
N ARG A 120 12.75 -2.69 -4.45
CA ARG A 120 14.02 -3.05 -3.81
C ARG A 120 13.80 -3.66 -2.43
N LEU A 121 13.00 -3.02 -1.58
CA LEU A 121 12.73 -3.46 -0.21
C LEU A 121 11.88 -4.72 -0.16
N ASN A 122 10.88 -4.87 -1.03
CA ASN A 122 10.09 -6.10 -1.16
C ASN A 122 10.97 -7.32 -1.47
N ARG A 123 12.04 -7.15 -2.26
CA ARG A 123 12.99 -8.24 -2.57
C ARG A 123 13.91 -8.56 -1.40
N GLU A 124 14.29 -7.55 -0.62
CA GLU A 124 15.25 -7.67 0.50
C GLU A 124 14.58 -8.17 1.80
N TYR A 125 13.36 -7.70 2.10
CA TYR A 125 12.63 -7.95 3.35
C TYR A 125 11.16 -8.39 3.13
N PRO A 126 10.88 -9.38 2.26
CA PRO A 126 9.51 -9.74 1.89
C PRO A 126 8.64 -10.16 3.09
N ARG A 127 9.23 -10.90 4.04
CA ARG A 127 8.50 -11.43 5.21
C ARG A 127 8.13 -10.32 6.17
N GLU A 128 9.08 -9.45 6.48
CA GLU A 128 8.93 -8.34 7.40
C GLU A 128 7.86 -7.37 6.90
N ILE A 129 7.90 -7.03 5.60
CA ILE A 129 6.93 -6.12 4.99
C ILE A 129 5.53 -6.73 5.01
N ALA A 130 5.39 -8.00 4.64
CA ALA A 130 4.10 -8.70 4.68
C ALA A 130 3.54 -8.73 6.10
N TYR A 131 4.37 -9.11 7.08
CA TYR A 131 3.98 -9.14 8.49
C TYR A 131 3.56 -7.75 9.00
N LEU A 132 4.36 -6.71 8.79
CA LEU A 132 4.07 -5.35 9.26
C LEU A 132 2.80 -4.79 8.60
N SER A 133 2.58 -5.08 7.32
CA SER A 133 1.39 -4.65 6.59
C SER A 133 0.13 -5.35 7.14
N GLU A 134 0.18 -6.65 7.40
CA GLU A 134 -0.94 -7.39 8.00
C GLU A 134 -1.17 -6.99 9.47
N GLN A 135 -0.11 -6.87 10.26
CA GLN A 135 -0.16 -6.41 11.66
C GLN A 135 -0.89 -5.06 11.77
N THR A 136 -0.56 -4.13 10.89
CA THR A 136 -1.15 -2.79 10.90
C THR A 136 -2.46 -2.70 10.12
N GLY A 137 -2.82 -3.73 9.34
CA GLY A 137 -3.95 -3.70 8.41
C GLY A 137 -3.84 -2.55 7.40
N ASN A 138 -2.61 -2.12 7.09
CA ASN A 138 -2.34 -0.98 6.24
C ASN A 138 -1.55 -1.43 5.00
N PRO A 139 -2.22 -1.55 3.84
CA PRO A 139 -1.59 -2.05 2.63
C PRO A 139 -0.61 -1.04 2.01
N ALA A 140 -0.73 0.24 2.34
CA ALA A 140 0.16 1.31 1.84
C ALA A 140 1.40 1.54 2.72
N LEU A 141 1.57 0.78 3.81
CA LEU A 141 2.56 1.07 4.85
C LEU A 141 3.98 1.28 4.32
N LEU A 142 4.43 0.42 3.40
CA LEU A 142 5.79 0.52 2.87
C LEU A 142 6.02 1.80 2.07
N LEU A 143 5.06 2.18 1.21
CA LEU A 143 5.12 3.44 0.47
C LEU A 143 5.16 4.62 1.45
N GLU A 144 4.35 4.58 2.50
CA GLU A 144 4.29 5.65 3.50
C GLU A 144 5.60 5.78 4.31
N ILE A 145 6.24 4.66 4.66
CA ILE A 145 7.56 4.64 5.31
C ILE A 145 8.63 5.26 4.38
N ILE A 146 8.63 4.88 3.11
CA ILE A 146 9.58 5.41 2.12
C ILE A 146 9.36 6.91 1.90
N ALA A 147 8.10 7.34 1.81
CA ALA A 147 7.74 8.76 1.70
C ALA A 147 8.21 9.55 2.92
N ALA A 148 7.95 9.06 4.15
CA ALA A 148 8.43 9.68 5.39
C ALA A 148 9.97 9.82 5.44
N ASN A 149 10.68 8.85 4.88
CA ASN A 149 12.14 8.87 4.81
C ASN A 149 12.66 9.90 3.80
N ARG A 150 12.12 9.91 2.58
CA ARG A 150 12.69 10.65 1.43
C ARG A 150 12.12 12.04 1.22
N LEU A 151 10.90 12.30 1.67
CA LEU A 151 10.21 13.57 1.43
C LEU A 151 10.27 14.46 2.68
N LEU A 152 10.20 15.77 2.46
CA LEU A 152 10.09 16.75 3.54
C LEU A 152 8.66 16.71 4.07
N ILE A 153 8.51 16.43 5.37
CA ILE A 153 7.22 16.48 6.06
C ILE A 153 6.94 17.95 6.37
N PRO A 154 5.84 18.53 5.87
CA PRO A 154 5.44 19.90 6.20
C PRO A 154 5.32 20.12 7.71
N ASP A 155 5.60 21.34 8.18
CA ASP A 155 5.30 21.72 9.56
C ASP A 155 3.78 21.78 9.77
N TYR A 156 3.34 21.34 10.94
CA TYR A 156 1.93 21.21 11.31
C TYR A 156 1.61 21.87 12.66
N GLY A 157 2.57 22.62 13.24
CA GLY A 157 2.30 23.58 14.30
C GLY A 157 1.80 22.98 15.62
N VAL A 158 2.10 21.71 15.89
CA VAL A 158 1.69 21.01 17.12
C VAL A 158 2.80 21.04 18.15
N SER A 159 2.46 21.24 19.43
CA SER A 159 3.43 21.26 20.52
C SER A 159 4.11 19.89 20.71
N GLU A 160 5.33 19.90 21.24
CA GLU A 160 6.08 18.67 21.50
C GLU A 160 5.32 17.71 22.42
N GLU A 161 4.57 18.23 23.40
CA GLU A 161 3.78 17.42 24.32
C GLU A 161 2.67 16.65 23.59
N ILE A 162 1.93 17.33 22.71
CA ILE A 162 0.85 16.71 21.92
C ILE A 162 1.45 15.70 20.95
N ARG A 163 2.55 16.06 20.27
CA ARG A 163 3.28 15.14 19.38
C ARG A 163 3.69 13.86 20.10
N ARG A 164 4.27 13.97 21.31
CA ARG A 164 4.65 12.80 22.13
C ARG A 164 3.44 11.94 22.47
N LYS A 165 2.31 12.54 22.87
CA LYS A 165 1.07 11.80 23.16
C LYS A 165 0.53 11.09 21.92
N ALA A 166 0.54 11.75 20.76
CA ALA A 166 0.13 11.15 19.50
C ALA A 166 1.02 9.95 19.11
N PHE A 167 2.34 10.07 19.29
CA PHE A 167 3.26 8.97 19.01
C PHE A 167 3.01 7.76 19.90
N ASN A 168 2.73 7.97 21.19
CA ASN A 168 2.35 6.87 22.09
C ASN A 168 1.06 6.17 21.63
N LEU A 169 0.08 6.92 21.08
CA LEU A 169 -1.13 6.33 20.52
C LEU A 169 -0.82 5.50 19.26
N PHE A 170 0.04 6.01 18.37
CA PHE A 170 0.49 5.24 17.22
C PHE A 170 1.23 3.98 17.63
N ASP A 171 2.20 4.06 18.55
CA ASP A 171 2.93 2.89 19.04
C ASP A 171 1.96 1.84 19.61
N LEU A 172 1.01 2.27 20.44
CA LEU A 172 0.00 1.39 21.03
C LEU A 172 -0.85 0.68 19.97
N GLN A 173 -1.30 1.37 18.92
CA GLN A 173 -2.13 0.74 17.89
C GLN A 173 -1.29 -0.14 16.96
N MET A 174 -0.13 0.34 16.53
CA MET A 174 0.71 -0.32 15.53
C MET A 174 1.43 -1.55 16.09
N SER A 175 1.53 -1.69 17.43
CA SER A 175 2.10 -2.88 18.07
C SER A 175 1.08 -3.99 18.34
N LYS A 176 -0.22 -3.77 18.10
CA LYS A 176 -1.24 -4.80 18.30
C LYS A 176 -1.05 -5.96 17.33
N LYS A 177 -1.44 -7.17 17.75
CA LYS A 177 -1.16 -8.43 17.03
C LYS A 177 -2.41 -9.26 16.74
N ASP A 178 -3.56 -8.78 17.14
CA ASP A 178 -4.85 -9.41 16.87
C ASP A 178 -5.13 -9.56 15.37
N ASN A 179 -4.60 -8.69 14.51
CA ASN A 179 -4.64 -8.93 13.06
C ASN A 179 -3.90 -10.20 12.65
N THR A 180 -2.66 -10.40 13.10
CA THR A 180 -1.82 -11.55 12.73
C THR A 180 -2.20 -12.83 13.47
N ARG A 181 -2.62 -12.72 14.73
CA ARG A 181 -2.97 -13.87 15.60
C ARG A 181 -4.39 -14.36 15.44
N LEU A 182 -5.35 -13.43 15.26
CA LEU A 182 -6.79 -13.74 15.26
C LEU A 182 -7.43 -13.53 13.88
N GLY A 183 -6.67 -13.06 12.89
CA GLY A 183 -7.17 -12.82 11.53
C GLY A 183 -8.07 -11.58 11.40
N TYR A 184 -8.00 -10.64 12.35
CA TYR A 184 -8.72 -9.37 12.24
C TYR A 184 -8.19 -8.50 11.10
N LYS A 185 -9.05 -7.67 10.52
CA LYS A 185 -8.73 -6.75 9.42
C LYS A 185 -8.91 -5.30 9.86
N ILE A 186 -8.17 -4.90 10.88
CA ILE A 186 -8.28 -3.56 11.47
C ILE A 186 -7.12 -2.68 10.98
N ASN A 187 -7.45 -1.52 10.42
CA ASN A 187 -6.46 -0.52 10.03
C ASN A 187 -6.01 0.31 11.25
N ARG A 188 -4.81 0.03 11.76
CA ARG A 188 -4.26 0.62 12.99
C ARG A 188 -3.96 2.11 12.88
N LYS A 189 -3.60 2.58 11.68
CA LYS A 189 -3.46 4.02 11.38
C LYS A 189 -4.79 4.74 11.58
N ARG A 190 -5.88 4.22 11.00
CA ARG A 190 -7.22 4.80 11.13
C ARG A 190 -7.75 4.74 12.57
N GLU A 191 -7.51 3.66 13.30
CA GLU A 191 -7.84 3.61 14.75
C GLU A 191 -7.06 4.68 15.53
N ALA A 192 -5.76 4.83 15.28
CA ALA A 192 -4.95 5.84 15.94
C ALA A 192 -5.46 7.27 15.67
N PHE A 193 -5.91 7.56 14.45
CA PHE A 193 -6.55 8.83 14.12
C PHE A 193 -7.80 9.11 14.95
N LEU A 194 -8.64 8.09 15.17
CA LEU A 194 -9.81 8.23 16.04
C LEU A 194 -9.41 8.57 17.48
N PHE A 195 -8.35 7.96 18.01
CA PHE A 195 -7.85 8.31 19.35
C PHE A 195 -7.27 9.72 19.40
N ILE A 196 -6.48 10.12 18.40
CA ILE A 196 -5.91 11.47 18.31
C ILE A 196 -7.03 12.52 18.24
N GLN A 197 -8.07 12.27 17.43
CA GLN A 197 -9.21 13.16 17.30
C GLN A 197 -9.96 13.33 18.63
N ASN A 198 -10.24 12.24 19.32
CA ASN A 198 -11.09 12.26 20.50
C ASN A 198 -10.34 12.61 21.80
N GLN A 199 -9.12 12.09 21.98
CA GLN A 199 -8.34 12.28 23.19
C GLN A 199 -7.47 13.54 23.15
N LEU A 200 -6.87 13.86 21.99
CA LEU A 200 -6.01 15.04 21.84
C LEU A 200 -6.74 16.24 21.22
N ARG A 201 -8.02 16.07 20.85
CA ARG A 201 -8.89 17.12 20.27
C ARG A 201 -8.35 17.76 18.98
N ILE A 202 -7.45 17.08 18.28
CA ILE A 202 -6.97 17.52 16.97
C ILE A 202 -8.03 17.12 15.95
N LYS A 203 -8.77 18.06 15.38
CA LYS A 203 -9.84 17.75 14.41
C LYS A 203 -9.38 17.74 12.95
N ASN A 204 -8.25 18.39 12.66
CA ASN A 204 -7.78 18.51 11.29
C ASN A 204 -7.13 17.18 10.83
N PRO A 205 -7.69 16.49 9.82
CA PRO A 205 -7.16 15.22 9.32
C PRO A 205 -5.78 15.37 8.68
N VAL A 206 -5.45 16.54 8.13
CA VAL A 206 -4.11 16.82 7.57
C VAL A 206 -3.07 16.74 8.69
N VAL A 207 -3.37 17.27 9.88
CA VAL A 207 -2.47 17.21 11.04
C VAL A 207 -2.30 15.76 11.52
N HIS A 208 -3.33 14.92 11.41
CA HIS A 208 -3.20 13.49 11.74
C HIS A 208 -2.21 12.77 10.83
N LEU A 209 -2.29 13.05 9.51
CA LEU A 209 -1.37 12.48 8.52
C LEU A 209 0.06 12.95 8.74
N LEU A 210 0.27 14.24 8.99
CA LEU A 210 1.62 14.78 9.22
C LEU A 210 2.25 14.22 10.51
N LEU A 211 1.47 14.09 11.58
CA LEU A 211 1.90 13.38 12.80
C LEU A 211 2.25 11.91 12.50
N TYR A 212 1.48 11.25 11.65
CA TYR A 212 1.73 9.85 11.27
C TYR A 212 3.02 9.68 10.46
N PHE A 213 3.27 10.52 9.47
CA PHE A 213 4.52 10.47 8.71
C PHE A 213 5.73 10.76 9.59
N GLU A 214 5.64 11.70 10.53
CA GLU A 214 6.75 11.94 11.47
C GLU A 214 6.95 10.75 12.41
N TYR A 215 5.87 10.11 12.87
CA TYR A 215 5.94 8.86 13.63
C TYR A 215 6.62 7.74 12.83
N LEU A 216 6.23 7.52 11.58
CA LEU A 216 6.85 6.52 10.71
C LEU A 216 8.34 6.79 10.52
N LYS A 217 8.71 8.06 10.29
CA LYS A 217 10.10 8.48 10.18
C LYS A 217 10.87 8.12 11.46
N LYS A 218 10.34 8.47 12.63
CA LYS A 218 10.98 8.17 13.92
C LYS A 218 11.11 6.67 14.17
N ARG A 219 10.12 5.89 13.77
CA ARG A 219 10.06 4.44 14.05
C ARG A 219 10.92 3.61 13.10
N PHE A 220 10.86 3.91 11.81
CA PHE A 220 11.44 3.05 10.77
C PHE A 220 12.71 3.61 10.14
N VAL A 221 13.12 4.85 10.44
CA VAL A 221 14.33 5.45 9.82
C VAL A 221 15.47 5.56 10.83
N LYS A 222 16.57 4.84 10.54
CA LYS A 222 17.83 4.89 11.29
C LYS A 222 18.68 6.11 10.89
N PRO A 223 19.74 6.43 11.65
CA PRO A 223 20.77 7.37 11.20
C PRO A 223 21.25 7.05 9.77
N LYS A 224 21.51 8.09 8.98
CA LYS A 224 21.85 8.02 7.54
C LYS A 224 20.70 7.64 6.60
N GLY A 225 19.45 7.64 7.06
CA GLY A 225 18.28 7.44 6.18
C GLY A 225 18.01 5.98 5.78
N ARG A 226 18.65 5.02 6.47
CA ARG A 226 18.38 3.60 6.24
C ARG A 226 17.04 3.22 6.87
N ILE A 227 16.19 2.56 6.09
CA ILE A 227 14.92 2.02 6.57
C ILE A 227 15.20 0.72 7.35
N ASP A 228 14.66 0.62 8.56
CA ASP A 228 14.71 -0.54 9.43
C ASP A 228 13.34 -1.18 9.53
N LEU A 229 13.20 -2.38 8.97
CA LEU A 229 11.96 -3.16 8.95
C LEU A 229 11.99 -4.30 9.98
N GLN A 230 12.93 -4.27 10.94
CA GLN A 230 13.02 -5.31 11.96
C GLN A 230 11.72 -5.42 12.76
N VAL A 231 11.22 -6.65 12.86
CA VAL A 231 10.05 -6.99 13.67
C VAL A 231 10.50 -7.21 15.11
N ALA A 232 9.91 -6.47 16.05
CA ALA A 232 10.31 -6.55 17.47
C ALA A 232 9.99 -7.91 18.12
N GLU A 233 8.89 -8.54 17.71
CA GLU A 233 8.29 -9.69 18.37
C GLU A 233 8.51 -10.97 17.55
N GLN A 234 9.70 -11.53 17.69
CA GLN A 234 10.19 -12.63 16.84
C GLN A 234 9.35 -13.91 16.95
N GLU A 235 8.78 -14.21 18.11
CA GLU A 235 7.91 -15.39 18.26
C GLU A 235 6.66 -15.29 17.39
N ASP A 236 5.98 -14.14 17.42
CA ASP A 236 4.79 -13.89 16.61
C ASP A 236 5.11 -13.90 15.11
N PHE A 237 6.24 -13.29 14.74
CA PHE A 237 6.72 -13.23 13.38
C PHE A 237 7.06 -14.62 12.81
N ASN A 238 7.69 -15.47 13.62
CA ASN A 238 8.01 -16.84 13.24
C ASN A 238 6.75 -17.68 13.07
N SER A 239 5.80 -17.60 14.02
CA SER A 239 4.50 -18.27 13.91
C SER A 239 3.71 -17.81 12.67
N TYR A 240 3.71 -16.51 12.40
CA TYR A 240 3.12 -15.95 11.19
C TYR A 240 3.75 -16.53 9.92
N THR A 241 5.09 -16.54 9.85
CA THR A 241 5.83 -17.04 8.69
C THR A 241 5.54 -18.51 8.44
N LEU A 242 5.57 -19.34 9.49
CA LEU A 242 5.23 -20.76 9.40
C LEU A 242 3.79 -20.98 8.93
N SER A 243 2.83 -20.21 9.46
CA SER A 243 1.43 -20.27 9.04
C SER A 243 1.25 -19.94 7.55
N LYS A 244 1.99 -18.94 7.04
CA LYS A 244 1.98 -18.62 5.60
C LYS A 244 2.56 -19.77 4.78
N ILE A 245 3.71 -20.33 5.17
CA ILE A 245 4.34 -21.49 4.53
C ILE A 245 3.40 -22.71 4.48
N GLU A 246 2.69 -23.00 5.57
CA GLU A 246 1.68 -24.07 5.60
C GLU A 246 0.52 -23.80 4.61
N GLY A 247 0.11 -22.53 4.48
CA GLY A 247 -0.82 -22.09 3.45
C GLY A 247 -0.31 -22.43 2.05
N ILE A 248 0.98 -22.23 1.78
CA ILE A 248 1.61 -22.57 0.51
C ILE A 248 1.59 -24.05 0.23
N TRP A 249 1.95 -24.86 1.22
CA TRP A 249 1.89 -26.32 1.10
C TRP A 249 0.47 -26.80 0.74
N LYS A 250 -0.57 -26.21 1.33
CA LYS A 250 -1.96 -26.54 0.98
C LYS A 250 -2.30 -26.15 -0.45
N MET A 251 -1.83 -24.99 -0.91
CA MET A 251 -2.07 -24.52 -2.28
C MET A 251 -1.36 -25.37 -3.33
N ILE A 252 -0.11 -25.78 -3.10
CA ILE A 252 0.62 -26.65 -4.05
C ILE A 252 -0.16 -27.94 -4.31
N ASN A 253 -0.89 -28.47 -3.34
CA ASN A 253 -1.69 -29.69 -3.52
C ASN A 253 -3.01 -29.48 -4.31
N TYR A 254 -3.37 -28.23 -4.67
CA TYR A 254 -4.56 -27.93 -5.45
C TYR A 254 -4.39 -28.31 -6.92
N LYS A 255 -5.35 -29.04 -7.50
CA LYS A 255 -5.26 -29.56 -8.88
C LYS A 255 -5.23 -28.48 -9.98
N GLY A 256 -5.69 -27.26 -9.69
CA GLY A 256 -5.77 -26.17 -10.66
C GLY A 256 -4.48 -25.36 -10.84
N LEU A 257 -3.42 -25.60 -10.05
CA LEU A 257 -2.13 -24.94 -10.26
C LEU A 257 -1.38 -25.58 -11.43
N SER A 258 -0.86 -24.73 -12.32
CA SER A 258 0.11 -25.06 -13.36
C SER A 258 1.45 -25.53 -12.78
N GLN A 259 2.30 -26.14 -13.62
CA GLN A 259 3.62 -26.58 -13.21
C GLN A 259 4.53 -25.42 -12.78
N ILE A 260 4.49 -24.30 -13.51
CA ILE A 260 5.32 -23.12 -13.23
C ILE A 260 4.96 -22.52 -11.86
N GLU A 261 3.67 -22.42 -11.55
CA GLU A 261 3.21 -21.90 -10.25
C GLU A 261 3.64 -22.81 -9.09
N ARG A 262 3.66 -24.13 -9.29
CA ARG A 262 4.15 -25.08 -8.28
C ARG A 262 5.65 -24.92 -8.03
N GLU A 263 6.44 -24.80 -9.09
CA GLU A 263 7.89 -24.60 -9.00
C GLU A 263 8.21 -23.27 -8.29
N ALA A 264 7.50 -22.19 -8.63
CA ALA A 264 7.65 -20.90 -7.97
C ALA A 264 7.26 -20.97 -6.48
N ALA A 265 6.16 -21.66 -6.14
CA ALA A 265 5.73 -21.86 -4.76
C ALA A 265 6.74 -22.67 -3.94
N MET A 266 7.36 -23.71 -4.53
CA MET A 266 8.42 -24.49 -3.89
C MET A 266 9.67 -23.65 -3.61
N GLN A 267 10.13 -22.85 -4.58
CA GLN A 267 11.26 -21.93 -4.38
C GLN A 267 10.98 -20.93 -3.26
N LEU A 268 9.73 -20.45 -3.16
CA LEU A 268 9.32 -19.54 -2.09
C LEU A 268 9.37 -20.21 -0.72
N ILE A 269 8.97 -21.48 -0.60
CA ILE A 269 9.09 -22.26 0.64
C ILE A 269 10.56 -22.41 1.02
N GLU A 270 11.41 -22.87 0.11
CA GLU A 270 12.83 -23.11 0.36
C GLU A 270 13.56 -21.84 0.82
N LYS A 271 13.22 -20.68 0.23
CA LYS A 271 13.81 -19.39 0.61
C LYS A 271 13.40 -18.91 2.01
N ASN A 272 12.25 -19.36 2.52
CA ASN A 272 11.64 -18.80 3.74
C ASN A 272 11.50 -19.79 4.90
N SER A 273 11.83 -21.07 4.69
CA SER A 273 11.85 -22.13 5.72
C SER A 273 13.10 -22.07 6.62
#